data_AF-A0A382DT29-F1
#
_entry.id   AF-A0A382DT29-F1
#
_cell.length_a   1.000
_cell.length_b   1.000
_cell.length_c   1.000
_cell.angle_alpha   90.00
_cell.angle_beta   90.00
_cell.angle_gamma   90.00
#
_symmetry.space_group_name_H-M   'P 1'
#
loop_
_entity.id
_entity.type
_entity.pdbx_description
1 polymer ?
#
loop_
_entity_poly.entity_id
_entity_poly.type
_entity_poly.pdbx_seq_one_letter_code
_entity_poly.pdbx_strand_id
1 'polypeptide(L)'
;MNSNDCNIILINIDGFRKDKIDLCSHLKNIKENSYYFSEMNTVAPYTFASLHAIFSGMYPSKNGVNGYYNIFKFKKDKITTFPELLQKAGYYTSYDIIDDSVIPSQGFDEKNVFDEKTVNFKERHVDMIKELSTKKKFFLFLHYTEIHKHLVD
;
A
#
# COMPACT_ATOMS: atom_id res chain seq x y z
N MET A 1 28.19 4.62 7.80
CA MET A 1 27.04 3.69 7.77
C MET A 1 26.87 3.22 6.34
N ASN A 2 27.11 1.94 6.05
CA ASN A 2 26.82 1.39 4.72
C ASN A 2 25.30 1.30 4.54
N SER A 3 24.79 1.86 3.45
CA SER A 3 23.38 2.20 3.19
C SER A 3 22.41 1.02 2.98
N ASN A 4 22.73 -0.24 3.31
CA ASN A 4 22.16 -1.33 2.51
C ASN A 4 21.04 -2.20 3.07
N ASP A 5 20.57 -2.10 4.32
CA ASP A 5 19.46 -2.95 4.77
C ASP A 5 18.44 -2.23 5.68
N CYS A 6 17.49 -1.51 5.07
CA CYS A 6 16.30 -0.98 5.77
C CYS A 6 15.07 -1.83 5.50
N ASN A 7 14.20 -1.95 6.49
CA ASN A 7 12.82 -2.44 6.30
C ASN A 7 11.98 -1.34 5.65
N ILE A 8 11.00 -1.73 4.85
CA ILE A 8 10.10 -0.80 4.16
C ILE A 8 8.68 -1.09 4.60
N ILE A 9 7.99 -0.07 5.11
CA ILE A 9 6.56 -0.12 5.41
C ILE A 9 5.88 0.94 4.56
N LEU A 10 4.93 0.52 3.72
CA LEU A 10 4.08 1.40 2.93
C LEU A 10 2.67 1.37 3.49
N ILE A 11 2.17 2.51 3.94
CA ILE A 11 0.82 2.63 4.52
C ILE A 11 -0.04 3.47 3.57
N ASN A 12 -1.12 2.86 3.06
CA ASN A 12 -2.16 3.58 2.32
C ASN A 12 -3.34 3.87 3.25
N ILE A 13 -3.72 5.14 3.37
CA ILE A 13 -4.89 5.58 4.13
C ILE A 13 -5.99 5.89 3.12
N ASP A 14 -6.92 4.95 2.93
CA ASP A 14 -7.94 5.05 1.90
C ASP A 14 -8.92 6.19 2.18
N GLY A 15 -9.26 6.98 1.16
CA GLY A 15 -10.09 8.17 1.28
C GLY A 15 -9.45 9.37 1.99
N PHE A 16 -8.19 9.31 2.41
CA PHE A 16 -7.55 10.40 3.15
C PHE A 16 -7.14 11.57 2.24
N ARG A 17 -7.35 12.79 2.72
CA ARG A 17 -7.06 14.03 1.98
C ARG A 17 -5.93 14.84 2.62
N LYS A 18 -5.10 15.46 1.78
CA LYS A 18 -3.94 16.26 2.23
C LYS A 18 -4.32 17.43 3.16
N ASP A 19 -5.49 18.03 2.97
CA ASP A 19 -5.96 19.14 3.83
C ASP A 19 -6.32 18.72 5.25
N LYS A 20 -6.32 17.42 5.56
CA LYS A 20 -6.61 16.88 6.90
C LYS A 20 -5.36 16.51 7.69
N ILE A 21 -4.17 16.56 7.09
CA ILE A 21 -2.90 16.16 7.73
C ILE A 21 -2.69 16.95 9.03
N ASP A 22 -2.84 18.27 8.97
CA ASP A 22 -2.51 19.15 10.11
C ASP A 22 -3.52 19.06 11.27
N LEU A 23 -4.66 18.39 11.05
CA LEU A 23 -5.65 18.08 12.10
C LEU A 23 -5.28 16.83 12.91
N CYS A 24 -4.40 15.97 12.39
CA CYS A 24 -3.92 14.78 13.08
C CYS A 24 -2.51 15.05 13.63
N SER A 25 -2.38 15.12 14.96
CA SER A 25 -1.10 15.40 15.63
C SER A 25 0.03 14.44 15.20
N HIS A 26 -0.29 13.15 15.04
CA HIS A 26 0.68 12.15 14.61
C HIS A 26 1.13 12.35 13.15
N LEU A 27 0.20 12.56 12.22
CA LEU A 27 0.54 12.80 10.80
C LEU A 27 1.26 14.13 10.61
N LYS A 28 0.85 15.18 11.35
CA LYS A 28 1.56 16.46 11.40
C LYS A 28 3.00 16.28 11.87
N ASN A 29 3.21 15.53 12.96
CA ASN A 29 4.55 15.25 13.47
C ASN A 29 5.40 14.45 12.45
N ILE A 30 4.83 13.46 11.76
CA ILE A 30 5.54 12.74 10.68
C ILE A 30 5.92 13.70 9.55
N LYS A 31 5.00 14.56 9.11
CA LYS A 31 5.22 15.57 8.07
C LYS A 31 6.34 16.56 8.45
N GLU A 32 6.39 17.00 9.70
CA GLU A 32 7.39 17.98 10.18
C GLU A 32 8.79 17.37 10.37
N ASN A 33 8.88 16.07 10.63
CA ASN A 33 10.14 15.37 10.89
C ASN A 33 10.61 14.46 9.74
N SER A 34 9.95 14.52 8.58
CA SER A 34 10.25 13.68 7.41
C SER A 34 10.18 14.49 6.11
N TYR A 35 10.53 13.86 5.00
CA TYR A 35 10.28 14.45 3.68
C TYR A 35 8.77 14.42 3.36
N TYR A 36 8.21 15.60 3.08
CA TYR A 36 6.81 15.77 2.69
C TYR A 36 6.69 16.34 1.27
N PHE A 37 5.88 15.70 0.44
CA PHE A 37 5.63 16.10 -0.94
C PHE A 37 4.25 16.74 -1.05
N SER A 38 4.17 18.08 -1.03
CA SER A 38 2.89 18.81 -1.03
C SER A 38 2.10 18.71 -2.33
N GLU A 39 2.81 18.45 -3.43
CA GLU A 39 2.28 18.35 -4.80
C GLU A 39 2.30 16.92 -5.34
N MET A 40 1.95 15.95 -4.48
CA MET A 40 1.75 14.57 -4.90
C MET A 40 0.35 14.41 -5.51
N ASN A 41 0.30 14.15 -6.82
CA ASN A 41 -0.93 13.97 -7.57
C ASN A 41 -1.10 12.50 -7.95
N THR A 42 -2.28 11.92 -7.66
CA THR A 42 -2.60 10.59 -8.17
C THR A 42 -2.89 10.64 -9.67
N VAL A 43 -2.49 9.60 -10.38
CA VAL A 43 -2.81 9.41 -11.81
C VAL A 43 -4.24 8.88 -12.01
N ALA A 44 -4.90 8.41 -10.95
CA ALA A 44 -6.30 7.98 -10.98
C ALA A 44 -6.95 8.14 -9.59
N PRO A 45 -8.01 8.94 -9.46
CA PRO A 45 -8.66 9.20 -8.16
C PRO A 45 -9.65 8.09 -7.76
N TYR A 46 -9.24 6.82 -7.86
CA TYR A 46 -9.96 5.67 -7.31
C TYR A 46 -8.98 4.55 -6.94
N THR A 47 -9.28 3.82 -5.86
CA THR A 47 -8.35 2.91 -5.15
C THR A 47 -7.63 1.93 -6.08
N PHE A 48 -8.39 1.15 -6.86
CA PHE A 48 -7.83 0.09 -7.70
C PHE A 48 -6.80 0.61 -8.72
N ALA A 49 -7.13 1.62 -9.53
CA ALA A 49 -6.14 2.15 -10.50
C ALA A 49 -4.98 2.85 -9.83
N SER A 50 -5.24 3.62 -8.76
CA SER A 50 -4.19 4.35 -8.04
C SER A 50 -3.14 3.39 -7.51
N LEU A 51 -3.58 2.35 -6.79
CA LEU A 51 -2.68 1.36 -6.22
C LEU A 51 -2.03 0.49 -7.28
N HIS A 52 -2.77 0.06 -8.32
CA HIS A 52 -2.14 -0.63 -9.45
C HIS A 52 -1.06 0.22 -10.13
N ALA A 53 -1.25 1.54 -10.23
CA ALA A 53 -0.24 2.45 -10.78
C ALA A 53 0.98 2.56 -9.85
N ILE A 54 0.79 2.63 -8.54
CA ILE A 54 1.87 2.63 -7.54
C ILE A 54 2.69 1.34 -7.63
N PHE A 55 2.03 0.17 -7.61
CA PHE A 55 2.71 -1.13 -7.60
C PHE A 55 3.40 -1.49 -8.91
N SER A 56 2.86 -1.04 -10.04
CA SER A 56 3.46 -1.26 -11.36
C SER A 56 4.43 -0.17 -11.82
N GLY A 57 4.41 1.01 -11.21
CA GLY A 57 5.09 2.19 -11.72
C GLY A 57 4.57 2.66 -13.09
N MET A 58 3.36 2.25 -13.49
CA MET A 58 2.80 2.53 -14.81
C MET A 58 1.43 3.19 -14.73
N TYR A 59 1.13 4.07 -15.69
CA TYR A 59 -0.21 4.64 -15.84
C TYR A 59 -1.27 3.52 -16.03
N PRO A 60 -2.50 3.72 -15.52
CA PRO A 60 -3.64 2.81 -15.69
C PRO A 60 -3.86 2.34 -17.15
N SER A 61 -3.73 3.25 -18.11
CA SER A 61 -3.87 2.95 -19.55
C SER A 61 -2.83 1.95 -20.07
N LYS A 62 -1.67 1.88 -19.42
CA LYS A 62 -0.60 0.93 -19.76
C LYS A 62 -0.74 -0.36 -18.97
N ASN A 63 -1.05 -0.28 -17.68
CA ASN A 63 -1.10 -1.43 -16.81
C ASN A 63 -2.37 -2.30 -16.94
N GLY A 64 -3.45 -1.74 -17.48
CA GLY A 64 -4.70 -2.43 -17.80
C GLY A 64 -5.85 -2.17 -16.82
N VAL A 65 -5.57 -1.68 -15.60
CA VAL A 65 -6.59 -1.35 -14.60
C VAL A 65 -6.98 0.12 -14.73
N ASN A 66 -7.83 0.42 -15.71
CA ASN A 66 -8.23 1.78 -16.10
C ASN A 66 -9.75 2.06 -16.00
N GLY A 67 -10.48 1.23 -15.27
CA GLY A 67 -11.85 1.49 -14.82
C GLY A 67 -12.34 0.41 -13.86
N TYR A 68 -13.51 0.61 -13.23
CA TYR A 68 -14.12 -0.37 -12.33
C TYR A 68 -14.40 -1.73 -13.02
N TYR A 69 -14.86 -1.72 -14.27
CA TYR A 69 -15.05 -2.95 -15.05
C TYR A 69 -13.74 -3.60 -15.51
N ASN A 70 -12.60 -2.96 -15.26
CA ASN A 70 -11.28 -3.40 -15.69
C ASN A 70 -10.35 -3.73 -14.52
N ILE A 71 -10.85 -3.84 -13.28
CA ILE A 71 -10.02 -4.14 -12.09
C ILE A 71 -9.25 -5.46 -12.22
N PHE A 72 -9.81 -6.46 -12.90
CA PHE A 72 -9.16 -7.75 -13.15
C PHE A 72 -8.27 -7.80 -14.40
N LYS A 73 -8.11 -6.67 -15.12
CA LYS A 73 -7.36 -6.61 -16.40
C LYS A 73 -5.90 -6.20 -16.25
N PHE A 74 -5.35 -6.27 -15.04
CA PHE A 74 -3.93 -6.04 -14.85
C PHE A 74 -3.11 -6.99 -15.72
N LYS A 75 -2.16 -6.45 -16.49
CA LYS A 75 -1.32 -7.21 -17.43
C LYS A 75 -0.20 -7.94 -16.69
N LYS A 76 -0.58 -8.82 -15.77
CA LYS A 76 0.32 -9.51 -14.83
C LYS A 76 1.51 -10.22 -15.49
N ASP A 77 1.31 -10.79 -16.67
CA ASP A 77 2.35 -11.55 -17.38
C ASP A 77 3.33 -10.66 -18.16
N LYS A 78 3.12 -9.33 -18.16
CA LYS A 78 3.91 -8.35 -18.94
C LYS A 78 4.55 -7.26 -18.09
N ILE A 79 4.18 -7.17 -16.81
CA ILE A 79 4.54 -6.05 -15.94
C ILE A 79 5.13 -6.62 -14.65
N THR A 80 6.39 -6.29 -14.42
CA THR A 80 7.06 -6.54 -13.14
C THR A 80 6.63 -5.49 -12.14
N THR A 81 6.15 -5.92 -10.97
CA THR A 81 5.77 -5.04 -9.86
C THR A 81 6.99 -4.70 -8.99
N PHE A 82 6.97 -3.59 -8.25
CA PHE A 82 8.09 -3.29 -7.35
C PHE A 82 8.26 -4.32 -6.21
N PRO A 83 7.20 -4.97 -5.67
CA PRO A 83 7.37 -6.08 -4.73
C PRO A 83 8.18 -7.25 -5.33
N GLU A 84 7.99 -7.59 -6.61
CA GLU A 84 8.83 -8.61 -7.28
C GLU A 84 10.31 -8.19 -7.32
N LEU A 85 10.58 -6.89 -7.52
CA LEU A 85 11.95 -6.36 -7.47
C LEU A 85 12.52 -6.43 -6.05
N LEU A 86 11.72 -6.15 -5.03
CA LEU A 86 12.13 -6.25 -3.62
C LEU A 86 12.40 -7.70 -3.22
N GLN A 87 11.55 -8.64 -3.63
CA GLN A 87 11.78 -10.09 -3.43
C GLN A 87 13.12 -10.52 -4.05
N LYS A 88 13.39 -10.12 -5.29
CA LYS A 88 14.68 -10.39 -5.97
C LYS A 88 15.87 -9.75 -5.24
N ALA A 89 15.65 -8.66 -4.52
CA ALA A 89 16.64 -8.00 -3.66
C ALA A 89 16.73 -8.59 -2.25
N GLY A 90 16.04 -9.71 -1.96
CA GLY A 90 16.11 -10.45 -0.71
C GLY A 90 15.20 -9.93 0.41
N TYR A 91 14.19 -9.11 0.10
CA TYR A 91 13.16 -8.73 1.07
C TYR A 91 12.13 -9.87 1.22
N TYR A 92 11.71 -10.14 2.45
CA TYR A 92 10.44 -10.82 2.70
C TYR A 92 9.29 -9.83 2.46
N THR A 93 8.31 -10.21 1.66
CA THR A 93 7.28 -9.28 1.16
C THR A 93 5.89 -9.71 1.65
N SER A 94 5.17 -8.80 2.31
CA SER A 94 3.83 -9.04 2.86
C SER A 94 2.88 -7.88 2.57
N TYR A 95 1.59 -8.18 2.45
CA TYR A 95 0.53 -7.16 2.46
C TYR A 95 -0.59 -7.51 3.43
N ASP A 96 -1.34 -6.48 3.81
CA ASP A 96 -2.64 -6.55 4.46
C ASP A 96 -3.65 -5.64 3.74
N ILE A 97 -4.65 -6.23 3.09
CA ILE A 97 -5.60 -5.51 2.21
C ILE A 97 -7.05 -5.95 2.41
N ILE A 98 -7.99 -5.12 1.96
CA ILE A 98 -9.43 -5.40 2.09
C ILE A 98 -9.92 -6.48 1.10
N ASP A 99 -9.30 -6.57 -0.08
CA ASP A 99 -9.66 -7.53 -1.12
C ASP A 99 -8.48 -7.77 -2.07
N ASP A 100 -8.34 -8.99 -2.59
CA ASP A 100 -7.23 -9.39 -3.47
C ASP A 100 -7.20 -8.63 -4.81
N SER A 101 -8.28 -7.98 -5.22
CA SER A 101 -8.34 -7.16 -6.43
C SER A 101 -7.76 -5.77 -6.27
N VAL A 102 -7.45 -5.34 -5.04
CA VAL A 102 -6.99 -3.96 -4.73
C VAL A 102 -5.61 -3.67 -5.33
N ILE A 103 -4.71 -4.65 -5.31
CA ILE A 103 -3.33 -4.53 -5.79
C ILE A 103 -2.94 -5.76 -6.63
N PRO A 104 -1.92 -5.64 -7.50
CA PRO A 104 -1.26 -6.81 -8.07
C PRO A 104 -0.67 -7.72 -6.98
N SER A 105 -0.99 -9.01 -7.00
CA SER A 105 -0.54 -9.95 -5.97
C SER A 105 0.82 -10.61 -6.27
N GLN A 106 1.49 -10.23 -7.35
CA GLN A 106 2.84 -10.72 -7.67
C GLN A 106 3.90 -10.09 -6.78
N GLY A 107 4.90 -10.89 -6.41
CA GLY A 107 6.03 -10.44 -5.60
C GLY A 107 5.74 -10.33 -4.10
N PHE A 108 4.81 -11.13 -3.60
CA PHE A 108 4.46 -11.22 -2.18
C PHE A 108 4.59 -12.67 -1.68
N ASP A 109 5.37 -12.85 -0.61
CA ASP A 109 5.54 -14.12 0.11
C ASP A 109 4.32 -14.43 0.98
N GLU A 110 3.74 -13.39 1.58
CA GLU A 110 2.63 -13.48 2.51
C GLU A 110 1.51 -12.51 2.10
N LYS A 111 0.28 -13.02 2.12
CA LYS A 111 -0.88 -12.35 1.55
C LYS A 111 -2.00 -12.39 2.57
N ASN A 112 -2.33 -11.23 3.13
CA ASN A 112 -3.35 -11.14 4.15
C ASN A 112 -4.52 -10.30 3.64
N VAL A 113 -5.73 -10.84 3.81
CA VAL A 113 -6.98 -10.14 3.51
C VAL A 113 -7.77 -9.99 4.81
N PHE A 114 -8.23 -8.79 5.11
CA PHE A 114 -9.04 -8.50 6.30
C PHE A 114 -10.52 -8.32 5.95
N ASP A 115 -11.38 -8.59 6.93
CA ASP A 115 -12.80 -8.24 6.87
C ASP A 115 -13.01 -6.85 7.49
N GLU A 116 -13.41 -5.88 6.66
CA GLU A 116 -13.65 -4.48 7.06
C GLU A 116 -14.73 -4.33 8.15
N LYS A 117 -15.61 -5.31 8.33
CA LYS A 117 -16.64 -5.28 9.38
C LYS A 117 -16.09 -5.55 10.77
N THR A 118 -15.01 -6.32 10.86
CA THR A 118 -14.53 -6.90 12.11
C THR A 118 -13.09 -6.53 12.45
N VAL A 119 -12.36 -5.94 11.51
CA VAL A 119 -10.94 -5.59 11.68
C VAL A 119 -10.72 -4.55 12.79
N ASN A 120 -9.73 -4.82 13.65
CA ASN A 120 -9.12 -3.83 14.52
C ASN A 120 -7.73 -3.49 13.95
N PHE A 121 -7.65 -2.42 13.15
CA PHE A 121 -6.40 -2.04 12.48
C PHE A 121 -5.24 -1.78 13.44
N LYS A 122 -5.50 -1.26 14.64
CA LYS A 122 -4.44 -0.96 15.61
C LYS A 122 -3.75 -2.24 16.08
N GLU A 123 -4.52 -3.24 16.48
CA GLU A 123 -3.98 -4.52 16.93
C GLU A 123 -3.34 -5.27 15.77
N ARG A 124 -4.08 -5.41 14.67
CA ARG A 124 -3.65 -6.15 13.49
C ARG A 124 -2.33 -5.63 12.92
N HIS A 125 -2.22 -4.33 12.63
CA HIS A 125 -1.01 -3.77 12.05
C HIS A 125 0.19 -3.82 13.00
N VAL A 126 -0.04 -3.63 14.31
CA VAL A 126 1.03 -3.73 15.32
C VAL A 126 1.58 -5.16 15.37
N ASP A 127 0.71 -6.17 15.36
CA ASP A 127 1.14 -7.56 15.45
C ASP A 127 1.85 -8.01 14.17
N MET A 128 1.36 -7.60 12.99
CA MET A 128 2.08 -7.85 11.72
C MET A 128 3.47 -7.21 11.69
N ILE A 129 3.61 -5.97 12.16
CA ILE A 129 4.93 -5.32 12.24
C ILE A 129 5.86 -6.08 13.20
N LYS A 130 5.36 -6.52 14.36
CA LYS A 130 6.16 -7.32 15.31
C LYS A 130 6.59 -8.65 14.71
N GLU A 131 5.70 -9.35 14.04
CA GLU A 131 6.01 -10.64 13.39
C GLU A 131 7.10 -10.46 12.33
N LEU A 132 6.92 -9.49 11.44
CA LEU A 132 7.89 -9.21 10.37
C LEU A 132 9.21 -8.63 10.87
N SER A 133 9.25 -8.03 12.06
CA SER A 133 10.49 -7.54 12.67
C SER A 133 11.53 -8.64 12.93
N THR A 134 11.10 -9.90 12.95
CA THR A 134 11.99 -11.06 13.05
C THR A 134 12.73 -11.38 11.75
N LYS A 135 12.26 -10.84 10.61
CA LYS A 135 12.90 -11.03 9.31
C LYS A 135 14.12 -10.12 9.20
N LYS A 136 15.17 -10.59 8.52
CA LYS A 136 16.38 -9.78 8.25
C LYS A 136 16.05 -8.49 7.51
N LYS A 137 15.12 -8.58 6.55
CA LYS A 137 14.64 -7.46 5.74
C LYS A 137 13.22 -7.73 5.28
N PHE A 138 12.32 -6.76 5.39
CA PHE A 138 10.95 -6.93 4.92
C PHE A 138 10.38 -5.70 4.24
N PHE A 139 9.43 -5.96 3.35
CA PHE A 139 8.50 -5.00 2.80
C PHE A 139 7.10 -5.36 3.27
N LEU A 140 6.40 -4.40 3.87
CA LEU A 140 5.03 -4.55 4.33
C LEU A 140 4.16 -3.45 3.70
N PHE A 141 3.10 -3.85 3.00
CA PHE A 141 2.04 -2.94 2.59
C PHE A 141 0.83 -3.05 3.53
N LEU A 142 0.39 -1.92 4.09
CA LEU A 142 -0.78 -1.84 4.96
C LEU A 142 -1.84 -0.96 4.31
N HIS A 143 -3.02 -1.52 4.05
CA HIS A 143 -4.16 -0.78 3.53
C HIS A 143 -5.16 -0.49 4.66
N TYR A 144 -5.23 0.77 5.07
CA TYR A 144 -6.13 1.23 6.11
C TYR A 144 -7.40 1.83 5.49
N THR A 145 -8.56 1.22 5.74
CA THR A 145 -9.83 1.61 5.09
C THR A 145 -10.87 2.24 6.03
N GLU A 146 -10.55 2.46 7.31
CA GLU A 146 -11.53 2.97 8.30
C GLU A 146 -12.21 4.27 7.87
N ILE A 147 -11.47 5.19 7.23
CA ILE A 147 -12.01 6.46 6.75
C ILE A 147 -12.97 6.23 5.58
N HIS A 148 -12.60 5.34 4.65
CA HIS A 148 -13.42 4.97 3.51
C HIS A 148 -14.77 4.41 3.96
N LYS A 149 -14.78 3.52 4.96
CA LYS A 149 -15.99 2.93 5.54
C LYS A 149 -17.01 4.01 5.94
N HIS A 150 -16.57 5.08 6.60
CA HIS A 150 -17.43 6.20 7.00
C HIS A 150 -17.93 7.09 5.84
N LEU A 151 -17.45 6.89 4.61
CA LEU A 151 -17.88 7.64 3.42
C LEU A 151 -18.89 6.88 2.55
N VAL A 152 -18.95 5.55 2.67
CA VAL A 152 -19.78 4.68 1.81
C VAL A 152 -20.90 3.94 2.55
N ASP A 153 -20.84 3.88 3.88
CA ASP A 153 -21.88 3.32 4.76
C ASP A 153 -23.04 4.31 5.03
#